data_AF-A0A836V4L7-F1
#
_entry.id   AF-A0A836V4L7-F1
#
_cell.length_a   1.000
_cell.length_b   1.000
_cell.length_c   1.000
_cell.angle_alpha   90.00
_cell.angle_beta   90.00
_cell.angle_gamma   90.00
#
_symmetry.space_group_name_H-M   'P 1'
#
loop_
_entity.id
_entity.type
_entity.pdbx_description
1 polymer ?
#
loop_
_entity_poly.entity_id
_entity_poly.type
_entity_poly.pdbx_seq_one_letter_code
_entity_poly.pdbx_strand_id
1 'polypeptide(L)'
;MPNRPKRTNSSNAIKILACGLIALGSLSFRSASFAQQSGGVPPTPVEQPVTFRGDGKFCDIVNKAKENNWRALPIGELMGKIADMLEGTPYVASTLELSPDVELCSANLDELDCVTFFETTLGLARMIKKGGETHKDLLAEIQLTRYRGGSVGDYASRLHYTSDWLADNENKQTVKVLSKLPGAEKFPKKVNFMSSHPASYKQLAAHPELVEKIKQRENEINARTLIYVPLDKVADAEPLLQTGDIVGICTNVPGLDISHTGLVIRDKDGVPHFMDASSQKKNMKVTLEPGPISQYMTQSNERSQKIIGVVFARPLEPKAHPSTDIAN
;
A
#
# COMPACT_ATOMS: atom_id res chain seq x y z
N MET A 1 21.34 -48.32 27.30
CA MET A 1 21.78 -47.69 26.03
C MET A 1 21.78 -48.76 24.94
N PRO A 2 21.53 -48.48 23.65
CA PRO A 2 21.09 -47.25 22.95
C PRO A 2 19.71 -47.52 22.25
N ASN A 3 19.03 -46.71 21.44
CA ASN A 3 19.38 -45.59 20.58
C ASN A 3 18.10 -44.74 20.34
N ARG A 4 18.15 -43.44 20.58
CA ARG A 4 17.08 -42.47 20.29
C ARG A 4 17.38 -41.86 18.91
N PRO A 5 16.47 -41.86 17.93
CA PRO A 5 16.74 -41.14 16.69
C PRO A 5 16.60 -39.63 16.93
N LYS A 6 17.70 -38.91 16.68
CA LYS A 6 17.76 -37.45 16.65
C LYS A 6 16.83 -36.93 15.55
N ARG A 7 15.85 -36.11 15.90
CA ARG A 7 15.15 -35.25 14.92
C ARG A 7 16.13 -34.18 14.45
N THR A 8 16.55 -34.27 13.20
CA THR A 8 17.25 -33.21 12.49
C THR A 8 16.26 -32.12 12.14
N ASN A 9 16.44 -30.93 12.70
CA ASN A 9 15.79 -29.71 12.26
C ASN A 9 16.31 -29.36 10.85
N SER A 10 15.55 -29.73 9.82
CA SER A 10 15.71 -29.11 8.50
C SER A 10 14.94 -27.79 8.50
N SER A 11 15.68 -26.70 8.65
CA SER A 11 15.23 -25.34 8.43
C SER A 11 14.72 -25.19 6.99
N ASN A 12 13.41 -25.37 6.78
CA ASN A 12 12.75 -24.96 5.55
C ASN A 12 12.60 -23.43 5.57
N ALA A 13 13.64 -22.75 5.09
CA ALA A 13 13.58 -21.34 4.76
C ALA A 13 12.63 -21.15 3.56
N ILE A 14 11.35 -20.92 3.84
CA ILE A 14 10.39 -20.43 2.85
C ILE A 14 10.81 -19.00 2.50
N LYS A 15 11.27 -18.83 1.25
CA LYS A 15 11.58 -17.53 0.64
C LYS A 15 10.40 -16.58 0.85
N ILE A 16 10.59 -15.58 1.72
CA ILE A 16 9.77 -14.38 1.69
C ILE A 16 10.13 -13.69 0.38
N LEU A 17 9.18 -13.62 -0.53
CA LEU A 17 9.32 -12.89 -1.78
C LEU A 17 9.32 -11.40 -1.45
N ALA A 18 10.45 -10.87 -1.03
CA ALA A 18 10.78 -9.49 -1.36
C ALA A 18 10.95 -9.49 -2.88
N CYS A 19 10.03 -8.86 -3.61
CA CYS A 19 10.07 -8.79 -5.07
C CYS A 19 11.30 -8.01 -5.53
N GLY A 20 12.37 -8.75 -5.80
CA GLY A 20 13.62 -8.28 -6.40
C GLY A 20 14.41 -9.48 -6.87
N LEU A 21 14.09 -10.01 -8.05
CA LEU A 21 14.86 -11.07 -8.72
C LEU A 21 15.61 -10.46 -9.90
N ILE A 22 16.93 -10.32 -9.76
CA ILE A 22 17.88 -10.02 -10.84
C ILE A 22 18.45 -11.36 -11.34
N ALA A 23 18.38 -11.59 -12.65
CA ALA A 23 19.08 -12.66 -13.33
C ALA A 23 20.52 -12.22 -13.64
N LEU A 24 21.51 -12.97 -13.15
CA LEU A 24 22.94 -12.79 -13.45
C LEU A 24 23.30 -13.61 -14.69
N GLY A 25 23.74 -12.93 -15.76
CA GLY A 25 24.35 -13.51 -16.95
C GLY A 25 25.80 -13.05 -17.08
N SER A 26 26.70 -14.01 -17.20
CA SER A 26 28.17 -13.89 -17.22
C SER A 26 28.73 -13.10 -18.42
N LEU A 27 29.62 -12.13 -18.13
CA LEU A 27 30.48 -11.45 -19.11
C LEU A 27 31.59 -12.38 -19.62
N SER A 28 31.80 -12.38 -20.93
CA SER A 28 33.07 -12.77 -21.56
C SER A 28 33.72 -11.52 -22.14
N PHE A 29 34.90 -11.17 -21.65
CA PHE A 29 35.69 -10.04 -22.13
C PHE A 29 36.29 -10.34 -23.53
N ARG A 30 36.08 -9.43 -24.48
CA ARG A 30 36.96 -9.25 -25.63
C ARG A 30 37.27 -7.76 -25.79
N SER A 31 38.55 -7.43 -25.68
CA SER A 31 39.13 -6.13 -25.92
C SER A 31 39.15 -5.78 -27.40
N ALA A 32 38.75 -4.55 -27.76
CA ALA A 32 39.13 -3.89 -29.00
C ALA A 32 39.27 -2.39 -28.74
N SER A 33 40.37 -1.82 -29.25
CA SER A 33 40.82 -0.45 -29.03
C SER A 33 40.47 0.45 -30.23
N PHE A 34 40.17 1.71 -29.90
CA PHE A 34 40.17 2.95 -30.70
C PHE A 34 39.36 3.08 -32.01
N ALA A 35 38.43 4.03 -32.00
CA ALA A 35 38.45 5.20 -32.90
C ALA A 35 37.57 6.31 -32.33
N GLN A 36 38.13 7.51 -32.21
CA GLN A 36 37.45 8.73 -31.77
C GLN A 36 36.71 9.35 -32.95
N GLN A 37 35.38 9.41 -32.88
CA GLN A 37 34.57 10.26 -33.74
C GLN A 37 33.64 11.11 -32.87
N SER A 38 33.94 12.41 -32.86
CA SER A 38 33.09 13.47 -32.34
C SER A 38 31.89 13.66 -33.29
N GLY A 39 30.82 12.94 -33.01
CA GLY A 39 29.48 13.21 -33.54
C GLY A 39 28.55 13.26 -32.34
N GLY A 40 28.09 14.46 -31.98
CA GLY A 40 27.07 14.61 -30.95
C GLY A 40 25.80 13.91 -31.42
N VAL A 41 25.52 12.73 -30.85
CA VAL A 41 24.20 12.12 -30.93
C VAL A 41 23.26 13.11 -30.22
N PRO A 42 22.25 13.69 -30.89
CA PRO A 42 21.24 14.46 -30.19
C PRO A 42 20.66 13.54 -29.11
N PRO A 43 20.53 13.98 -27.85
CA PRO A 43 19.98 13.12 -26.81
C PRO A 43 18.64 12.62 -27.32
N THR A 44 18.53 11.31 -27.52
CA THR A 44 17.25 10.66 -27.75
C THR A 44 16.34 11.15 -26.62
N PRO A 45 15.16 11.72 -26.92
CA PRO A 45 14.26 12.14 -25.86
C PRO A 45 14.07 10.94 -24.93
N VAL A 46 14.53 11.05 -23.68
CA VAL A 46 14.27 10.03 -22.67
C VAL A 46 12.76 10.01 -22.53
N GLU A 47 12.14 8.96 -23.07
CA GLU A 47 10.69 8.80 -23.01
C GLU A 47 10.29 8.81 -21.53
N GLN A 48 9.49 9.81 -21.15
CA GLN A 48 9.05 9.95 -19.77
C GLN A 48 8.19 8.73 -19.42
N PRO A 49 8.41 8.08 -18.27
CA PRO A 49 7.64 6.90 -17.91
C PRO A 49 6.15 7.25 -17.77
N VAL A 50 5.30 6.36 -18.27
CA VAL A 50 3.85 6.50 -18.19
C VAL A 50 3.41 6.44 -16.72
N THR A 51 2.87 7.54 -16.19
CA THR A 51 2.45 7.67 -14.79
C THR A 51 1.00 7.28 -14.53
N PHE A 52 0.21 7.02 -15.56
CA PHE A 52 -1.18 6.58 -15.42
C PHE A 52 -1.50 5.39 -16.32
N ARG A 53 -2.14 4.36 -15.77
CA ARG A 53 -2.65 3.19 -16.49
C ARG A 53 -4.05 2.82 -15.99
N GLY A 54 -4.86 2.25 -16.88
CA GLY A 54 -6.23 1.82 -16.60
C GLY A 54 -7.32 2.85 -16.91
N ASP A 55 -7.17 3.59 -18.02
CA ASP A 55 -8.14 4.59 -18.51
C ASP A 55 -9.56 4.05 -18.62
N GLY A 56 -9.73 2.81 -19.10
CA GLY A 56 -11.04 2.18 -19.21
C GLY A 56 -11.71 2.01 -17.84
N LYS A 57 -10.98 1.45 -16.88
CA LYS A 57 -11.49 1.24 -15.52
C LYS A 57 -11.74 2.56 -14.78
N PHE A 58 -10.87 3.55 -14.99
CA PHE A 58 -11.08 4.91 -14.48
C PHE A 58 -12.39 5.51 -15.02
N CYS A 59 -12.58 5.49 -16.34
CA CYS A 59 -13.78 6.00 -16.99
C CYS A 59 -15.03 5.29 -16.49
N ASP A 60 -15.01 3.96 -16.37
CA ASP A 60 -16.12 3.17 -15.87
C ASP A 60 -16.51 3.57 -14.44
N ILE A 61 -15.52 3.72 -13.54
CA ILE A 61 -15.76 4.14 -12.15
C ILE A 61 -16.37 5.55 -12.10
N VAL A 62 -15.80 6.50 -12.84
CA VAL A 62 -16.29 7.90 -12.86
C VAL A 62 -17.71 7.98 -13.43
N ASN A 63 -17.98 7.27 -14.54
CA ASN A 63 -19.30 7.24 -15.16
C ASN A 63 -20.33 6.59 -14.22
N LYS A 64 -19.99 5.44 -13.62
CA LYS A 64 -20.87 4.76 -12.66
C LYS A 64 -21.17 5.64 -11.45
N ALA A 65 -20.15 6.35 -10.94
CA ALA A 65 -20.30 7.25 -9.82
C ALA A 65 -21.26 8.41 -10.12
N LYS A 66 -21.21 8.97 -11.34
CA LYS A 66 -22.13 10.02 -11.81
C LYS A 66 -23.55 9.49 -11.96
N GLU A 67 -23.71 8.40 -12.69
CA GLU A 67 -25.03 7.78 -12.97
C GLU A 67 -25.80 7.44 -11.70
N ASN A 68 -25.08 7.02 -10.65
CA ASN A 68 -25.67 6.53 -9.40
C ASN A 68 -25.55 7.54 -8.24
N ASN A 69 -25.15 8.79 -8.52
CA ASN A 69 -24.95 9.85 -7.52
C ASN A 69 -24.10 9.41 -6.31
N TRP A 70 -23.03 8.65 -6.57
CA TRP A 70 -22.14 8.10 -5.54
C TRP A 70 -21.44 9.19 -4.71
N ARG A 71 -21.33 10.42 -5.24
CA ARG A 71 -20.82 11.58 -4.51
C ARG A 71 -21.60 11.87 -3.22
N ALA A 72 -22.90 11.55 -3.18
CA ALA A 72 -23.75 11.75 -2.01
C ALA A 72 -23.54 10.69 -0.91
N LEU A 73 -22.89 9.57 -1.22
CA LEU A 73 -22.60 8.53 -0.24
C LEU A 73 -21.59 9.01 0.80
N PRO A 74 -21.66 8.50 2.05
CA PRO A 74 -20.54 8.60 2.98
C PRO A 74 -19.26 8.04 2.33
N ILE A 75 -18.11 8.67 2.58
CA ILE A 75 -16.85 8.30 1.93
C ILE A 75 -16.50 6.81 2.07
N GLY A 76 -16.80 6.18 3.22
CA GLY A 76 -16.59 4.75 3.42
C GLY A 76 -17.42 3.87 2.50
N GLU A 77 -18.71 4.19 2.35
CA GLU A 77 -19.61 3.48 1.42
C GLU A 77 -19.21 3.70 -0.05
N LEU A 78 -18.76 4.91 -0.38
CA LEU A 78 -18.19 5.22 -1.69
C LEU A 78 -16.93 4.37 -1.98
N MET A 79 -16.04 4.26 -1.00
CA MET A 79 -14.88 3.36 -1.10
C MET A 79 -15.30 1.91 -1.31
N GLY A 80 -16.37 1.45 -0.64
CA GLY A 80 -16.95 0.12 -0.88
C GLY A 80 -17.39 -0.08 -2.33
N LYS A 81 -18.13 0.87 -2.91
CA LYS A 81 -18.57 0.81 -4.32
C LYS A 81 -17.41 0.80 -5.31
N ILE A 82 -16.35 1.55 -5.02
CA ILE A 82 -15.14 1.56 -5.85
C ILE A 82 -14.39 0.23 -5.70
N ALA A 83 -14.29 -0.30 -4.48
CA ALA A 83 -13.64 -1.57 -4.22
C ALA A 83 -14.33 -2.72 -4.97
N ASP A 84 -15.68 -2.75 -4.98
CA ASP A 84 -16.48 -3.71 -5.77
C ASP A 84 -16.11 -3.66 -7.27
N MET A 85 -15.90 -2.45 -7.82
CA MET A 85 -15.48 -2.27 -9.22
C MET A 85 -14.02 -2.66 -9.48
N LEU A 86 -13.17 -2.65 -8.46
CA LEU A 86 -11.79 -3.07 -8.54
C LEU A 86 -11.64 -4.58 -8.28
N GLU A 87 -12.69 -5.29 -7.83
CA GLU A 87 -12.66 -6.73 -7.64
C GLU A 87 -12.20 -7.45 -8.92
N GLY A 88 -11.33 -8.45 -8.75
CA GLY A 88 -10.76 -9.20 -9.86
C GLY A 88 -9.57 -8.52 -10.56
N THR A 89 -9.23 -7.27 -10.21
CA THR A 89 -8.03 -6.60 -10.75
C THR A 89 -6.76 -7.41 -10.41
N PRO A 90 -5.90 -7.75 -11.40
CA PRO A 90 -4.69 -8.53 -11.17
C PRO A 90 -3.76 -7.96 -10.09
N TYR A 91 -3.16 -8.87 -9.32
CA TYR A 91 -2.09 -8.52 -8.38
C TYR A 91 -0.76 -8.39 -9.11
N VAL A 92 -0.09 -7.23 -9.01
CA VAL A 92 1.28 -7.03 -9.49
C VAL A 92 2.05 -6.19 -8.48
N ALA A 93 3.21 -6.69 -8.06
CA ALA A 93 4.09 -5.97 -7.15
C ALA A 93 4.92 -4.90 -7.88
N SER A 94 5.33 -3.87 -7.17
CA SER A 94 6.31 -2.87 -7.65
C SER A 94 5.84 -2.04 -8.85
N THR A 95 4.53 -1.84 -9.00
CA THR A 95 3.94 -1.02 -10.08
C THR A 95 4.33 0.46 -9.97
N LEU A 96 4.74 0.91 -8.77
CA LEU A 96 5.21 2.28 -8.51
C LEU A 96 6.70 2.48 -8.83
N GLU A 97 7.47 1.41 -9.05
CA GLU A 97 8.92 1.49 -9.22
C GLU A 97 9.32 1.77 -10.67
N LEU A 98 8.81 2.89 -11.20
CA LEU A 98 8.94 3.29 -12.61
C LEU A 98 10.37 3.72 -13.00
N SER A 99 11.14 4.22 -12.03
CA SER A 99 12.52 4.64 -12.22
C SER A 99 13.33 4.39 -10.94
N PRO A 100 14.60 3.95 -11.05
CA PRO A 100 15.49 3.90 -9.90
C PRO A 100 15.94 5.30 -9.46
N ASP A 101 15.87 6.31 -10.33
CA ASP A 101 16.52 7.62 -10.14
C ASP A 101 15.54 8.76 -9.80
N VAL A 102 14.28 8.64 -10.22
CA VAL A 102 13.28 9.69 -10.04
C VAL A 102 12.02 9.10 -9.44
N GLU A 103 11.57 9.68 -8.33
CA GLU A 103 10.28 9.35 -7.71
C GLU A 103 9.16 10.08 -8.44
N LEU A 104 8.14 9.34 -8.89
CA LEU A 104 7.03 9.87 -9.67
C LEU A 104 5.70 9.40 -9.10
N CYS A 105 4.80 10.35 -8.81
CA CYS A 105 3.43 10.01 -8.45
C CYS A 105 2.73 9.37 -9.66
N SER A 106 2.22 8.15 -9.46
CA SER A 106 1.61 7.34 -10.51
C SER A 106 0.42 6.53 -10.01
N ALA A 107 -0.43 6.06 -10.92
CA ALA A 107 -1.54 5.18 -10.64
C ALA A 107 -1.67 4.12 -11.75
N ASN A 108 -1.94 2.88 -11.36
CA ASN A 108 -2.23 1.79 -12.28
C ASN A 108 -3.50 1.10 -11.80
N LEU A 109 -4.61 1.30 -12.52
CA LEU A 109 -5.88 0.64 -12.21
C LEU A 109 -6.01 -0.72 -12.88
N ASP A 110 -5.11 -1.08 -13.81
CA ASP A 110 -5.10 -2.40 -14.45
C ASP A 110 -4.42 -3.44 -13.56
N GLU A 111 -3.49 -3.02 -12.72
CA GLU A 111 -2.67 -3.90 -11.87
C GLU A 111 -2.41 -3.24 -10.51
N LEU A 112 -2.75 -3.93 -9.43
CA LEU A 112 -2.68 -3.39 -8.07
C LEU A 112 -1.87 -4.33 -7.17
N ASP A 113 -1.24 -3.77 -6.15
CA ASP A 113 -0.80 -4.49 -4.95
C ASP A 113 -1.65 -4.07 -3.75
N CYS A 114 -1.37 -4.64 -2.58
CA CYS A 114 -2.16 -4.40 -1.38
C CYS A 114 -2.20 -2.92 -0.97
N VAL A 115 -1.15 -2.15 -1.24
CA VAL A 115 -1.04 -0.73 -0.87
C VAL A 115 -1.75 0.13 -1.89
N THR A 116 -1.38 -0.03 -3.16
CA THR A 116 -1.98 0.72 -4.28
C THR A 116 -3.48 0.46 -4.40
N PHE A 117 -3.99 -0.70 -3.99
CA PHE A 117 -5.43 -0.97 -3.91
C PHE A 117 -6.15 -0.01 -2.96
N PHE A 118 -5.75 0.06 -1.67
CA PHE A 118 -6.45 0.94 -0.73
C PHE A 118 -6.17 2.42 -1.03
N GLU A 119 -4.97 2.77 -1.46
CA GLU A 119 -4.62 4.16 -1.81
C GLU A 119 -5.41 4.65 -3.02
N THR A 120 -5.52 3.84 -4.08
CA THR A 120 -6.29 4.20 -5.27
C THR A 120 -7.78 4.28 -4.95
N THR A 121 -8.30 3.36 -4.12
CA THR A 121 -9.69 3.38 -3.68
C THR A 121 -10.02 4.64 -2.88
N LEU A 122 -9.16 5.00 -1.91
CA LEU A 122 -9.31 6.24 -1.13
C LEU A 122 -9.17 7.48 -2.04
N GLY A 123 -8.19 7.48 -2.94
CA GLY A 123 -7.95 8.58 -3.88
C GLY A 123 -9.15 8.84 -4.80
N LEU A 124 -9.70 7.79 -5.41
CA LEU A 124 -10.92 7.86 -6.22
C LEU A 124 -12.12 8.37 -5.43
N ALA A 125 -12.33 7.85 -4.22
CA ALA A 125 -13.44 8.28 -3.37
C ALA A 125 -13.33 9.77 -3.05
N ARG A 126 -12.15 10.23 -2.61
CA ARG A 126 -11.91 11.64 -2.28
C ARG A 126 -12.04 12.55 -3.50
N MET A 127 -11.52 12.13 -4.65
CA MET A 127 -11.66 12.84 -5.93
C MET A 127 -13.14 13.04 -6.27
N ILE A 128 -13.94 11.98 -6.25
CA ILE A 128 -15.38 12.02 -6.55
C ILE A 128 -16.13 12.91 -5.53
N LYS A 129 -15.82 12.81 -4.23
CA LYS A 129 -16.42 13.70 -3.20
C LYS A 129 -16.16 15.18 -3.49
N LYS A 130 -14.96 15.51 -3.99
CA LYS A 130 -14.58 16.86 -4.42
C LYS A 130 -15.16 17.27 -5.79
N GLY A 131 -15.75 16.35 -6.54
CA GLY A 131 -16.27 16.59 -7.89
C GLY A 131 -15.19 16.56 -8.98
N GLY A 132 -14.03 15.93 -8.70
CA GLY A 132 -12.99 15.68 -9.68
C GLY A 132 -13.34 14.53 -10.61
N GLU A 133 -12.85 14.58 -11.84
CA GLU A 133 -13.24 13.67 -12.93
C GLU A 133 -12.08 13.30 -13.86
N THR A 134 -10.87 13.80 -13.59
CA THR A 134 -9.71 13.62 -14.46
C THR A 134 -8.62 12.79 -13.79
N HIS A 135 -7.72 12.20 -14.59
CA HIS A 135 -6.53 11.52 -14.04
C HIS A 135 -5.69 12.44 -13.16
N LYS A 136 -5.62 13.73 -13.51
CA LYS A 136 -4.92 14.74 -12.72
C LYS A 136 -5.54 14.91 -11.33
N ASP A 137 -6.87 14.88 -11.22
CA ASP A 137 -7.57 14.99 -9.94
C ASP A 137 -7.30 13.75 -9.07
N LEU A 138 -7.31 12.55 -9.66
CA LEU A 138 -6.95 11.32 -8.95
C LEU A 138 -5.49 11.35 -8.48
N LEU A 139 -4.56 11.71 -9.37
CA LEU A 139 -3.14 11.80 -9.03
C LEU A 139 -2.87 12.85 -7.95
N ALA A 140 -3.66 13.92 -7.87
CA ALA A 140 -3.57 14.90 -6.79
C ALA A 140 -3.97 14.30 -5.43
N GLU A 141 -5.03 13.48 -5.36
CA GLU A 141 -5.41 12.79 -4.12
C GLU A 141 -4.44 11.67 -3.73
N ILE A 142 -3.93 10.93 -4.72
CA ILE A 142 -2.88 9.92 -4.48
C ILE A 142 -1.60 10.62 -4.00
N GLN A 143 -1.21 11.73 -4.61
CA GLN A 143 -0.04 12.49 -4.17
C GLN A 143 -0.22 12.97 -2.73
N LEU A 144 -1.38 13.55 -2.42
CA LEU A 144 -1.72 14.01 -1.08
C LEU A 144 -1.56 12.90 -0.05
N THR A 145 -2.00 11.67 -0.36
CA THR A 145 -2.04 10.58 0.62
C THR A 145 -0.74 9.77 0.68
N ARG A 146 -0.10 9.47 -0.46
CA ARG A 146 1.09 8.61 -0.58
C ARG A 146 2.40 9.26 -0.14
N TYR A 147 2.51 10.58 -0.27
CA TYR A 147 3.75 11.29 0.04
C TYR A 147 3.63 12.06 1.36
N ARG A 148 4.74 12.13 2.08
CA ARG A 148 4.84 12.87 3.34
C ARG A 148 4.47 14.32 3.13
N GLY A 149 3.51 14.82 3.91
CA GLY A 149 2.98 16.17 3.75
C GLY A 149 2.34 16.45 2.38
N GLY A 150 2.05 15.41 1.59
CA GLY A 150 1.41 15.51 0.28
C GLY A 150 2.29 16.05 -0.85
N SER A 151 3.62 16.04 -0.69
CA SER A 151 4.56 16.59 -1.67
C SER A 151 5.55 15.54 -2.16
N VAL A 152 5.67 15.39 -3.48
CA VAL A 152 6.67 14.49 -4.09
C VAL A 152 8.05 15.10 -3.91
N GLY A 153 8.98 14.30 -3.35
CA GLY A 153 10.40 14.60 -3.28
C GLY A 153 11.20 13.47 -3.91
N ASP A 154 12.19 12.93 -3.18
CA ASP A 154 12.87 11.69 -3.56
C ASP A 154 12.12 10.45 -3.08
N TYR A 155 12.69 9.26 -3.28
CA TYR A 155 12.11 7.99 -2.83
C TYR A 155 11.77 7.99 -1.32
N ALA A 156 12.52 8.70 -0.47
CA ALA A 156 12.28 8.75 0.97
C ALA A 156 11.12 9.70 1.36
N SER A 157 10.58 10.48 0.41
CA SER A 157 9.35 11.24 0.59
C SER A 157 8.09 10.37 0.53
N ARG A 158 8.14 9.21 -0.14
CA ARG A 158 7.05 8.24 -0.17
C ARG A 158 6.91 7.54 1.18
N LEU A 159 5.67 7.34 1.62
CA LEU A 159 5.35 6.72 2.91
C LEU A 159 5.38 5.19 2.78
N HIS A 160 6.58 4.59 2.86
CA HIS A 160 6.78 3.14 2.66
C HIS A 160 6.31 2.27 3.82
N TYR A 161 6.45 2.74 5.06
CA TYR A 161 5.94 2.04 6.24
C TYR A 161 4.48 2.45 6.46
N THR A 162 3.56 1.49 6.50
CA THR A 162 2.13 1.80 6.61
C THR A 162 1.79 2.50 7.93
N SER A 163 2.51 2.25 9.04
CA SER A 163 2.31 3.04 10.27
C SER A 163 2.64 4.53 10.08
N ASP A 164 3.61 4.83 9.23
CA ASP A 164 3.95 6.19 8.85
C ASP A 164 2.91 6.80 7.92
N TRP A 165 2.43 6.00 6.96
CA TRP A 165 1.32 6.40 6.09
C TRP A 165 0.10 6.80 6.93
N LEU A 166 -0.27 5.98 7.91
CA LEU A 166 -1.42 6.23 8.81
C LEU A 166 -1.25 7.52 9.61
N ALA A 167 -0.08 7.72 10.23
CA ALA A 167 0.18 8.90 11.04
C ALA A 167 0.23 10.19 10.22
N ASP A 168 0.87 10.17 9.04
CA ASP A 168 0.91 11.34 8.16
C ASP A 168 -0.49 11.66 7.60
N ASN A 169 -1.29 10.65 7.24
CA ASN A 169 -2.64 10.84 6.73
C ASN A 169 -3.65 11.27 7.81
N GLU A 170 -3.45 10.88 9.07
CA GLU A 170 -4.20 11.45 10.19
C GLU A 170 -3.88 12.95 10.38
N ASN A 171 -2.61 13.33 10.31
CA ASN A 171 -2.19 14.74 10.35
C ASN A 171 -2.75 15.55 9.17
N LYS A 172 -2.79 14.96 7.96
CA LYS A 172 -3.40 15.55 6.76
C LYS A 172 -4.94 15.51 6.79
N GLN A 173 -5.54 14.92 7.83
CA GLN A 173 -6.99 14.78 7.99
C GLN A 173 -7.66 14.05 6.82
N THR A 174 -6.98 13.06 6.24
CA THR A 174 -7.54 12.20 5.18
C THR A 174 -8.11 10.90 5.76
N VAL A 175 -7.59 10.47 6.92
CA VAL A 175 -8.07 9.32 7.69
C VAL A 175 -8.05 9.64 9.19
N LYS A 176 -8.69 8.79 9.99
CA LYS A 176 -8.60 8.78 11.45
C LYS A 176 -8.20 7.40 11.93
N VAL A 177 -7.12 7.27 12.69
CA VAL A 177 -6.67 5.98 13.23
C VAL A 177 -7.60 5.55 14.35
N LEU A 178 -8.07 4.30 14.32
CA LEU A 178 -9.00 3.75 15.31
C LEU A 178 -8.24 3.19 16.53
N SER A 179 -7.58 4.07 17.28
CA SER A 179 -6.72 3.72 18.42
C SER A 179 -7.46 3.34 19.72
N LYS A 180 -8.80 3.42 19.74
CA LYS A 180 -9.64 3.16 20.94
C LYS A 180 -10.57 1.95 20.77
N LEU A 181 -10.22 1.02 19.89
CA LEU A 181 -10.97 -0.22 19.72
C LEU A 181 -10.81 -1.12 20.95
N PRO A 182 -11.81 -1.97 21.28
CA PRO A 182 -11.70 -2.98 22.32
C PRO A 182 -10.43 -3.82 22.15
N GLY A 183 -9.71 -4.02 23.25
CA GLY A 183 -8.48 -4.81 23.25
C GLY A 183 -7.26 -4.15 22.61
N ALA A 184 -7.35 -2.89 22.15
CA ALA A 184 -6.22 -2.19 21.54
C ALA A 184 -5.05 -1.99 22.53
N GLU A 185 -3.83 -2.24 22.05
CA GLU A 185 -2.59 -2.21 22.80
C GLU A 185 -1.49 -1.46 22.06
N LYS A 186 -0.40 -1.13 22.77
CA LYS A 186 0.79 -0.55 22.14
C LYS A 186 1.48 -1.60 21.28
N PHE A 187 1.79 -1.24 20.04
CA PHE A 187 2.59 -2.08 19.16
C PHE A 187 4.00 -2.23 19.75
N PRO A 188 4.51 -3.46 19.93
CA PRO A 188 5.70 -3.69 20.75
C PRO A 188 7.02 -3.58 19.99
N LYS A 189 6.98 -3.38 18.66
CA LYS A 189 8.17 -3.48 17.79
C LYS A 189 8.55 -2.15 17.16
N LYS A 190 9.82 -2.08 16.79
CA LYS A 190 10.42 -0.98 16.05
C LYS A 190 10.63 -1.38 14.59
N VAL A 191 10.60 -0.39 13.71
CA VAL A 191 10.89 -0.55 12.29
C VAL A 191 12.35 -0.20 11.99
N ASN A 192 12.97 -0.97 11.11
CA ASN A 192 14.30 -0.71 10.53
C ASN A 192 14.58 -1.54 9.26
N PHE A 193 13.55 -2.16 8.68
CA PHE A 193 13.72 -3.20 7.65
C PHE A 193 14.40 -2.66 6.40
N MET A 194 13.94 -1.52 5.87
CA MET A 194 14.47 -0.94 4.63
C MET A 194 15.93 -0.53 4.78
N SER A 195 16.30 0.21 5.84
CA SER A 195 17.69 0.63 6.04
C SER A 195 18.63 -0.54 6.32
N SER A 196 18.11 -1.65 6.89
CA SER A 196 18.87 -2.88 7.14
C SER A 196 18.96 -3.80 5.91
N HIS A 197 18.13 -3.60 4.89
CA HIS A 197 18.07 -4.42 3.66
C HIS A 197 18.03 -3.55 2.38
N PRO A 198 18.93 -2.58 2.19
CA PRO A 198 18.84 -1.64 1.07
C PRO A 198 18.94 -2.32 -0.30
N ALA A 199 19.66 -3.44 -0.41
CA ALA A 199 19.78 -4.22 -1.64
C ALA A 199 18.45 -4.81 -2.14
N SER A 200 17.41 -4.86 -1.30
CA SER A 200 16.08 -5.33 -1.69
C SER A 200 15.24 -4.26 -2.41
N TYR A 201 15.71 -3.02 -2.49
CA TYR A 201 14.99 -1.89 -3.06
C TYR A 201 15.84 -1.26 -4.18
N LYS A 202 15.32 -1.20 -5.40
CA LYS A 202 16.08 -0.73 -6.58
C LYS A 202 16.66 0.67 -6.38
N GLN A 203 15.86 1.57 -5.80
CA GLN A 203 16.25 2.94 -5.50
C GLN A 203 17.35 3.02 -4.45
N LEU A 204 17.26 2.25 -3.37
CA LEU A 204 18.27 2.26 -2.30
C LEU A 204 19.57 1.56 -2.75
N ALA A 205 19.48 0.55 -3.61
CA ALA A 205 20.63 -0.10 -4.22
C ALA A 205 21.35 0.83 -5.21
N ALA A 206 20.60 1.64 -5.96
CA ALA A 206 21.15 2.61 -6.91
C ALA A 206 21.69 3.87 -6.23
N HIS A 207 21.07 4.31 -5.13
CA HIS A 207 21.32 5.58 -4.44
C HIS A 207 21.54 5.36 -2.93
N PRO A 208 22.74 4.91 -2.51
CA PRO A 208 23.03 4.58 -1.11
C PRO A 208 22.83 5.73 -0.12
N GLU A 209 22.90 6.98 -0.57
CA GLU A 209 22.63 8.17 0.26
C GLU A 209 21.17 8.25 0.72
N LEU A 210 20.23 7.61 0.02
CA LEU A 210 18.84 7.51 0.44
C LEU A 210 18.67 6.63 1.67
N VAL A 211 19.61 5.72 1.95
CA VAL A 211 19.55 4.82 3.11
C VAL A 211 19.57 5.59 4.43
N GLU A 212 20.40 6.63 4.55
CA GLU A 212 20.43 7.46 5.76
C GLU A 212 19.14 8.28 5.91
N LYS A 213 18.53 8.73 4.82
CA LYS A 213 17.21 9.39 4.87
C LYS A 213 16.13 8.42 5.35
N ILE A 214 16.10 7.19 4.84
CA ILE A 214 15.18 6.15 5.28
C ILE A 214 15.37 5.81 6.75
N LYS A 215 16.62 5.68 7.21
CA LYS A 215 16.95 5.43 8.62
C LYS A 215 16.48 6.57 9.53
N GLN A 216 16.57 7.82 9.08
CA GLN A 216 15.97 8.94 9.80
C GLN A 216 14.44 8.79 9.91
N ARG A 217 13.76 8.38 8.82
CA ARG A 217 12.32 8.13 8.86
C ARG A 217 11.96 6.99 9.81
N GLU A 218 12.73 5.92 9.82
CA GLU A 218 12.56 4.81 10.76
C GLU A 218 12.70 5.28 12.22
N ASN A 219 13.64 6.17 12.52
CA ASN A 219 13.77 6.76 13.86
C ASN A 219 12.56 7.62 14.23
N GLU A 220 12.05 8.43 13.30
CA GLU A 220 10.83 9.24 13.48
C GLU A 220 9.60 8.34 13.69
N ILE A 221 9.51 7.22 12.96
CA ILE A 221 8.46 6.21 13.14
C ILE A 221 8.55 5.61 14.55
N ASN A 222 9.74 5.19 14.97
CA ASN A 222 9.99 4.55 16.26
C ASN A 222 9.81 5.47 17.47
N ALA A 223 9.79 6.79 17.27
CA ALA A 223 9.50 7.76 18.32
C ALA A 223 7.99 7.90 18.61
N ARG A 224 7.13 7.41 17.72
CA ARG A 224 5.67 7.43 17.88
C ARG A 224 5.17 6.16 18.55
N THR A 225 4.04 6.28 19.24
CA THR A 225 3.32 5.10 19.74
C THR A 225 2.30 4.66 18.69
N LEU A 226 2.53 3.51 18.06
CA LEU A 226 1.51 2.84 17.25
C LEU A 226 0.60 2.02 18.17
N ILE A 227 -0.70 2.13 17.96
CA ILE A 227 -1.72 1.32 18.65
C ILE A 227 -2.29 0.31 17.65
N TYR A 228 -2.42 -0.94 18.07
CA TYR A 228 -2.97 -2.02 17.26
C TYR A 228 -3.89 -2.90 18.09
N VAL A 229 -4.74 -3.69 17.44
CA VAL A 229 -5.60 -4.70 18.07
C VAL A 229 -4.90 -6.06 17.92
N PRO A 230 -4.46 -6.71 19.02
CA PRO A 230 -3.92 -8.06 18.98
C PRO A 230 -4.85 -9.05 18.27
N LEU A 231 -4.28 -10.05 17.59
CA LEU A 231 -5.05 -10.96 16.72
C LEU A 231 -6.21 -11.65 17.44
N ASP A 232 -5.99 -12.08 18.68
CA ASP A 232 -6.98 -12.73 19.56
C ASP A 232 -8.11 -11.80 20.03
N LYS A 233 -7.99 -10.49 19.79
CA LYS A 233 -8.95 -9.44 20.20
C LYS A 233 -9.65 -8.77 19.01
N VAL A 234 -9.31 -9.16 17.77
CA VAL A 234 -9.90 -8.53 16.57
C VAL A 234 -11.42 -8.73 16.51
N ALA A 235 -11.92 -9.88 16.96
CA ALA A 235 -13.37 -10.17 16.99
C ALA A 235 -14.16 -9.13 17.81
N ASP A 236 -13.60 -8.66 18.94
CA ASP A 236 -14.25 -7.66 19.79
C ASP A 236 -14.33 -6.27 19.12
N ALA A 237 -13.47 -6.00 18.14
CA ALA A 237 -13.45 -4.76 17.39
C ALA A 237 -14.45 -4.76 16.21
N GLU A 238 -14.83 -5.93 15.69
CA GLU A 238 -15.67 -6.09 14.50
C GLU A 238 -16.97 -5.25 14.52
N PRO A 239 -17.74 -5.17 15.63
CA PRO A 239 -18.96 -4.38 15.66
C PRO A 239 -18.75 -2.89 15.38
N LEU A 240 -17.54 -2.37 15.57
CA LEU A 240 -17.19 -0.95 15.41
C LEU A 240 -16.59 -0.63 14.03
N LEU A 241 -16.19 -1.64 13.26
CA LEU A 241 -15.61 -1.47 11.93
C LEU A 241 -16.69 -1.08 10.91
N GLN A 242 -16.35 -0.31 9.89
CA GLN A 242 -17.29 0.16 8.87
C GLN A 242 -16.75 -0.10 7.47
N THR A 243 -17.62 -0.20 6.47
CA THR A 243 -17.20 -0.26 5.07
C THR A 243 -16.28 0.91 4.76
N GLY A 244 -15.16 0.62 4.12
CA GLY A 244 -14.11 1.58 3.78
C GLY A 244 -13.08 1.83 4.87
N ASP A 245 -13.23 1.28 6.09
CA ASP A 245 -12.13 1.28 7.06
C ASP A 245 -10.91 0.56 6.46
N ILE A 246 -9.77 1.24 6.47
CA ILE A 246 -8.48 0.71 6.00
C ILE A 246 -7.92 -0.22 7.06
N VAL A 247 -7.40 -1.36 6.62
CA VAL A 247 -6.86 -2.42 7.44
C VAL A 247 -5.36 -2.53 7.19
N GLY A 248 -4.55 -2.53 8.25
CA GLY A 248 -3.13 -2.89 8.21
C GLY A 248 -2.85 -4.12 9.07
N ILE A 249 -2.42 -5.21 8.45
CA ILE A 249 -2.07 -6.47 9.13
C ILE A 249 -0.67 -6.33 9.75
N CYS A 250 -0.62 -6.27 11.08
CA CYS A 250 0.62 -6.13 11.83
C CYS A 250 1.38 -7.45 11.89
N THR A 251 2.72 -7.39 11.77
CA THR A 251 3.57 -8.58 11.66
C THR A 251 4.61 -8.73 12.77
N ASN A 252 5.04 -9.97 13.01
CA ASN A 252 6.19 -10.26 13.85
C ASN A 252 7.55 -10.23 13.13
N VAL A 253 7.60 -10.01 11.81
CA VAL A 253 8.85 -9.92 11.06
C VAL A 253 9.74 -8.82 11.65
N PRO A 254 11.02 -9.11 12.01
CA PRO A 254 11.90 -8.11 12.58
C PRO A 254 12.06 -6.88 11.68
N GLY A 255 11.91 -5.69 12.24
CA GLY A 255 12.09 -4.43 11.53
C GLY A 255 10.90 -3.97 10.69
N LEU A 256 9.80 -4.74 10.64
CA LEU A 256 8.59 -4.42 9.89
C LEU A 256 7.38 -4.30 10.83
N ASP A 257 6.53 -3.32 10.57
CA ASP A 257 5.31 -3.03 11.32
C ASP A 257 4.09 -3.76 10.72
N ILE A 258 3.81 -3.50 9.44
CA ILE A 258 2.62 -3.95 8.72
C ILE A 258 3.08 -4.67 7.45
N SER A 259 2.61 -5.90 7.26
CA SER A 259 3.04 -6.74 6.12
C SER A 259 2.05 -6.77 4.97
N HIS A 260 0.81 -6.34 5.21
CA HIS A 260 -0.26 -6.41 4.21
C HIS A 260 -1.39 -5.45 4.58
N THR A 261 -2.14 -4.99 3.58
CA THR A 261 -3.20 -3.99 3.74
C THR A 261 -4.44 -4.35 2.94
N GLY A 262 -5.55 -3.72 3.27
CA GLY A 262 -6.82 -3.85 2.54
C GLY A 262 -7.90 -2.97 3.13
N LEU A 263 -9.16 -3.33 2.87
CA LEU A 263 -10.34 -2.59 3.29
C LEU A 263 -11.31 -3.51 4.03
N VAL A 264 -12.06 -2.94 4.96
CA VAL A 264 -13.26 -3.56 5.51
C VAL A 264 -14.41 -3.34 4.53
N ILE A 265 -15.13 -4.41 4.19
CA ILE A 265 -16.39 -4.37 3.45
C ILE A 265 -17.45 -5.06 4.31
N ARG A 266 -18.50 -4.35 4.70
CA ARG A 266 -19.63 -5.00 5.37
C ARG A 266 -20.55 -5.63 4.34
N ASP A 267 -20.93 -6.88 4.58
CA ASP A 267 -21.97 -7.51 3.77
C ASP A 267 -23.36 -6.97 4.15
N LYS A 268 -24.38 -7.48 3.45
CA LYS A 268 -25.79 -7.13 3.67
C LYS A 268 -26.30 -7.44 5.08
N ASP A 269 -25.68 -8.39 5.77
CA ASP A 269 -26.04 -8.83 7.13
C ASP A 269 -25.23 -8.04 8.18
N GLY A 270 -24.36 -7.13 7.72
CA GLY A 270 -23.53 -6.25 8.54
C GLY A 270 -22.22 -6.87 9.01
N VAL A 271 -21.86 -8.06 8.53
CA VAL A 271 -20.60 -8.73 8.91
C VAL A 271 -19.43 -8.06 8.22
N PRO A 272 -18.36 -7.64 8.93
CA PRO A 272 -17.19 -7.04 8.31
C PRO A 272 -16.26 -8.11 7.72
N HIS A 273 -16.06 -8.05 6.41
CA HIS A 273 -15.12 -8.88 5.65
C HIS A 273 -13.87 -8.09 5.30
N PHE A 274 -12.80 -8.80 4.94
CA PHE A 274 -11.55 -8.21 4.47
C PHE A 274 -11.46 -8.30 2.95
N MET A 275 -11.25 -7.17 2.29
CA MET A 275 -10.99 -7.11 0.86
C MET A 275 -9.56 -6.62 0.61
N ASP A 276 -8.82 -7.32 -0.25
CA ASP A 276 -7.42 -7.02 -0.52
C ASP A 276 -6.99 -7.39 -1.94
N ALA A 277 -5.90 -6.76 -2.41
CA ALA A 277 -5.15 -7.30 -3.54
C ALA A 277 -4.27 -8.45 -3.02
N SER A 278 -4.77 -9.68 -3.12
CA SER A 278 -4.11 -10.85 -2.56
C SER A 278 -2.95 -11.33 -3.44
N SER A 279 -1.77 -11.46 -2.84
CA SER A 279 -0.58 -12.11 -3.43
C SER A 279 -0.56 -13.64 -3.25
N GLN A 280 -1.59 -14.24 -2.65
CA GLN A 280 -1.71 -15.68 -2.56
C GLN A 280 -1.81 -16.25 -3.98
N LYS A 281 -0.97 -17.24 -4.31
CA LYS A 281 -0.89 -17.84 -5.67
C LYS A 281 -2.23 -18.27 -6.25
N LYS A 282 -3.19 -18.66 -5.40
CA LYS A 282 -4.54 -19.09 -5.80
C LYS A 282 -5.48 -17.93 -6.20
N ASN A 283 -5.19 -16.71 -5.76
CA ASN A 283 -6.05 -15.54 -5.94
C ASN A 283 -5.40 -14.52 -6.88
N MET A 284 -4.16 -14.08 -6.63
CA MET A 284 -3.37 -13.13 -7.45
C MET A 284 -4.19 -11.96 -8.04
N LYS A 285 -5.13 -11.42 -7.27
CA LYS A 285 -6.07 -10.37 -7.68
C LYS A 285 -6.76 -9.75 -6.46
N VAL A 286 -7.41 -8.61 -6.68
CA VAL A 286 -8.33 -8.01 -5.71
C VAL A 286 -9.49 -8.97 -5.42
N THR A 287 -9.67 -9.34 -4.15
CA THR A 287 -10.60 -10.38 -3.72
C THR A 287 -11.26 -9.98 -2.41
N LEU A 288 -12.56 -10.25 -2.27
CA LEU A 288 -13.22 -10.27 -0.96
C LEU A 288 -12.96 -11.63 -0.30
N GLU A 289 -12.22 -11.63 0.80
CA GLU A 289 -11.85 -12.86 1.50
C GLU A 289 -13.04 -13.42 2.30
N PRO A 290 -13.15 -14.76 2.41
CA PRO A 290 -14.35 -15.39 2.95
C PRO A 290 -14.43 -15.27 4.48
N GLY A 291 -15.62 -14.90 4.95
CA GLY A 291 -15.97 -14.89 6.37
C GLY A 291 -15.53 -13.61 7.10
N PRO A 292 -15.91 -13.48 8.38
CA PRO A 292 -15.55 -12.32 9.19
C PRO A 292 -14.04 -12.08 9.19
N ILE A 293 -13.65 -10.80 9.23
CA ILE A 293 -12.25 -10.40 9.20
C ILE A 293 -11.40 -11.09 10.28
N SER A 294 -11.89 -11.24 11.52
CA SER A 294 -11.17 -11.94 12.59
C SER A 294 -10.90 -13.41 12.26
N GLN A 295 -11.88 -14.10 11.66
CA GLN A 295 -11.75 -15.49 11.23
C GLN A 295 -10.71 -15.60 10.11
N TYR A 296 -10.80 -14.75 9.08
CA TYR A 296 -9.84 -14.75 7.98
C TYR A 296 -8.40 -14.52 8.49
N MET A 297 -8.20 -13.53 9.36
CA MET A 297 -6.88 -13.20 9.91
C MET A 297 -6.32 -14.37 10.72
N THR A 298 -7.15 -15.04 11.53
CA THR A 298 -6.74 -16.22 12.32
C THR A 298 -6.31 -17.36 11.41
N GLN A 299 -7.11 -17.72 10.40
CA GLN A 299 -6.79 -18.78 9.43
C GLN A 299 -5.57 -18.44 8.55
N SER A 300 -5.38 -17.16 8.23
CA SER A 300 -4.19 -16.69 7.54
C SER A 300 -2.94 -16.81 8.43
N ASN A 301 -3.09 -16.56 9.74
CA ASN A 301 -2.00 -16.70 10.68
C ASN A 301 -1.63 -18.15 10.98
N GLU A 302 -2.58 -19.09 10.97
CA GLU A 302 -2.28 -20.53 11.11
C GLU A 302 -1.24 -20.98 10.07
N ARG A 303 -1.31 -20.42 8.86
CA ARG A 303 -0.38 -20.72 7.76
C ARG A 303 0.91 -19.92 7.84
N SER A 304 0.84 -18.63 8.15
CA SER A 304 1.99 -17.72 8.08
C SER A 304 2.83 -17.66 9.36
N GLN A 305 2.19 -17.82 10.52
CA GLN A 305 2.75 -17.62 11.87
C GLN A 305 3.40 -16.25 12.06
N LYS A 306 2.97 -15.26 11.27
CA LYS A 306 3.58 -13.93 11.17
C LYS A 306 2.66 -12.79 11.56
N ILE A 307 1.35 -13.03 11.63
CA ILE A 307 0.36 -12.00 11.97
C ILE A 307 0.28 -11.93 13.50
N ILE A 308 0.39 -10.72 14.03
CA ILE A 308 0.26 -10.48 15.48
C ILE A 308 -0.96 -9.65 15.85
N GLY A 309 -1.59 -8.99 14.88
CA GLY A 309 -2.78 -8.19 15.08
C GLY A 309 -3.03 -7.27 13.89
N VAL A 310 -3.84 -6.25 14.10
CA VAL A 310 -4.35 -5.37 13.04
C VAL A 310 -4.44 -3.93 13.52
N VAL A 311 -4.12 -2.97 12.67
CA VAL A 311 -4.47 -1.57 12.84
C VAL A 311 -5.59 -1.19 11.88
N PHE A 312 -6.50 -0.32 12.31
CA PHE A 312 -7.59 0.18 11.50
C PHE A 312 -7.56 1.70 11.40
N ALA A 313 -7.97 2.25 10.26
CA ALA A 313 -8.18 3.68 10.09
C ALA A 313 -9.43 3.96 9.26
N ARG A 314 -10.22 4.94 9.68
CA ARG A 314 -11.45 5.34 9.02
C ARG A 314 -11.19 6.48 8.04
N PRO A 315 -11.63 6.38 6.77
CA PRO A 315 -11.53 7.49 5.84
C PRO A 315 -12.33 8.70 6.33
N LEU A 316 -11.77 9.89 6.16
CA LEU A 316 -12.45 11.16 6.47
C LEU A 316 -12.92 11.83 5.20
N GLU A 317 -14.12 12.40 5.26
CA GLU A 317 -14.67 13.24 4.19
C GLU A 317 -13.67 14.36 3.85
N PRO A 318 -13.37 14.61 2.56
CA PRO A 318 -12.58 15.77 2.21
C PRO A 318 -13.35 17.03 2.61
N LYS A 319 -12.64 18.01 3.18
CA LYS A 319 -13.23 19.32 3.43
C LYS A 319 -13.78 19.86 2.10
N ALA A 320 -15.01 20.35 2.12
CA ALA A 320 -15.56 21.05 0.96
C ALA A 320 -14.61 22.20 0.60
N HIS A 321 -14.28 22.34 -0.68
CA HIS A 321 -13.81 23.63 -1.16
C HIS A 321 -14.94 24.63 -0.86
N PRO A 322 -14.64 25.83 -0.30
CA PRO A 322 -15.62 26.89 -0.29
C PRO A 322 -16.11 27.03 -1.74
N SER A 323 -17.43 26.90 -1.97
CA SER A 323 -17.95 27.26 -3.27
C SER A 323 -17.52 28.71 -3.51
N THR A 324 -16.75 28.94 -4.56
CA THR A 324 -16.68 30.28 -5.15
C THR A 324 -18.02 30.50 -5.85
N ASP A 325 -19.09 30.60 -5.07
CA ASP A 325 -20.29 31.31 -5.47
C ASP A 325 -19.89 32.79 -5.42
N ILE A 326 -19.24 33.23 -6.50
CA ILE A 326 -19.23 34.64 -6.83
C ILE A 326 -20.67 34.95 -7.19
N ALA A 327 -21.39 35.53 -6.23
CA ALA A 327 -22.52 36.38 -6.52
C ALA A 327 -22.10 37.39 -7.59
N ASN A 328 -22.70 37.27 -8.77
CA ASN A 328 -23.18 38.37 -9.63
C ASN A 328 -23.90 37.79 -10.85
#